data_AF-A0A101TBN3-F1
#
_entry.id   AF-A0A101TBN3-F1
#
_cell.length_a   1.000
_cell.length_b   1.000
_cell.length_c   1.000
_cell.angle_alpha   90.00
_cell.angle_beta   90.00
_cell.angle_gamma   90.00
#
_symmetry.space_group_name_H-M   'P 1'
#
loop_
_entity.id
_entity.type
_entity.pdbx_description
1 polymer ?
#
loop_
_entity_poly.entity_id
_entity_poly.type
_entity_poly.pdbx_seq_one_letter_code
_entity_poly.pdbx_strand_id
1 'polypeptide(L)' 'MQYTLTSAERAKAPTGWRLEGSADGTTWKTLDRRSGQTFAWDRQTRAFDVGSPGRYARYRLVFDGEVRLSEVELLS' A
#
# COMPACT_ATOMS: atom_id res chain seq x y z
N MET A 1 8.91 9.97 1.60
CA MET A 1 7.71 9.32 2.18
C MET A 1 7.75 7.86 1.77
N GLN A 2 7.60 6.96 2.73
CA GLN A 2 7.60 5.52 2.52
C GLN A 2 6.36 4.93 3.16
N TYR A 3 6.02 3.71 2.74
CA TYR A 3 5.07 2.89 3.47
C TYR A 3 5.59 1.46 3.56
N THR A 4 5.20 0.78 4.61
CA THR A 4 5.45 -0.65 4.80
C THR A 4 4.14 -1.41 4.68
N LEU A 5 4.21 -2.60 4.10
CA LEU A 5 3.13 -3.59 4.16
C LEU A 5 3.71 -4.86 4.79
N THR A 6 3.01 -5.42 5.75
CA THR A 6 3.34 -6.74 6.30
C THR A 6 2.26 -7.74 5.87
N SER A 7 2.65 -8.77 5.10
CA SER A 7 1.73 -9.84 4.71
C SER A 7 1.21 -10.58 5.94
N ALA A 8 -0.03 -11.10 5.92
CA ALA A 8 -0.45 -12.04 6.96
C ALA A 8 0.07 -13.45 6.62
N GLU A 9 -0.22 -13.89 5.39
CA GLU A 9 0.18 -15.17 4.83
C GLU A 9 0.60 -14.98 3.36
N ARG A 10 1.63 -15.69 2.92
CA ARG A 10 2.18 -15.60 1.56
C ARG A 10 1.11 -15.82 0.50
N ALA A 11 0.24 -16.81 0.71
CA ALA A 11 -0.77 -17.23 -0.27
C ALA A 11 -1.86 -16.18 -0.53
N LYS A 12 -2.04 -15.21 0.39
CA LYS A 12 -3.00 -14.10 0.28
C LYS A 12 -2.33 -12.73 0.33
N ALA A 13 -1.02 -12.68 0.14
CA ALA A 13 -0.28 -11.43 0.09
C ALA A 13 -0.68 -10.62 -1.16
N PRO A 14 -0.73 -9.28 -1.08
CA PRO A 14 -1.10 -8.46 -2.21
C PRO A 14 -0.03 -8.53 -3.31
N THR A 15 -0.47 -8.60 -4.57
CA THR A 15 0.41 -8.60 -5.75
C THR A 15 0.38 -7.26 -6.50
N GLY A 16 -0.63 -6.43 -6.25
CA GLY A 16 -0.77 -5.11 -6.81
C GLY A 16 -1.73 -4.24 -6.00
N TRP A 17 -1.49 -2.94 -6.02
CA TRP A 17 -2.28 -1.94 -5.32
C TRP A 17 -1.98 -0.52 -5.80
N ARG A 18 -2.85 0.42 -5.42
CA ARG A 18 -2.60 1.86 -5.50
C ARG A 18 -2.56 2.47 -4.11
N LEU A 19 -1.57 3.31 -3.86
CA LEU A 19 -1.63 4.28 -2.77
C LEU A 19 -2.25 5.56 -3.32
N GLU A 20 -3.31 6.04 -2.69
CA GLU A 20 -4.02 7.25 -3.10
C GLU A 20 -4.08 8.25 -1.94
N GLY A 21 -3.98 9.53 -2.26
CA GLY A 21 -4.09 10.64 -1.32
C GLY A 21 -5.24 11.56 -1.68
N SER A 22 -5.88 12.15 -0.66
CA SER A 22 -6.99 13.08 -0.84
C SER A 22 -6.90 14.23 0.17
N ALA A 23 -7.17 15.45 -0.30
CA ALA A 23 -7.22 16.65 0.53
C ALA A 23 -8.62 16.88 1.12
N ASP A 24 -9.67 16.49 0.39
CA ASP A 24 -11.09 16.70 0.71
C ASP A 24 -11.81 15.41 1.16
N GLY A 25 -11.18 14.25 0.96
CA GLY A 25 -11.73 12.93 1.22
C GLY A 25 -12.66 12.38 0.13
N THR A 26 -12.90 13.14 -0.94
CA THR A 26 -13.80 12.77 -2.04
C THR A 26 -13.06 12.65 -3.37
N THR A 27 -12.09 13.54 -3.62
CA THR A 27 -11.22 13.52 -4.79
C THR A 27 -9.92 12.82 -4.45
N TRP A 28 -9.61 11.72 -5.14
CA TRP A 28 -8.45 10.89 -4.86
C TRP A 28 -7.42 10.97 -5.99
N LYS A 29 -6.15 11.21 -5.64
CA LYS A 29 -5.02 11.19 -6.55
C LYS A 29 -4.16 9.96 -6.28
N THR A 30 -3.79 9.24 -7.33
CA THR A 30 -2.80 8.16 -7.23
C THR A 30 -1.41 8.72 -6.96
N LEU A 31 -0.80 8.26 -5.87
CA LEU A 31 0.55 8.63 -5.43
C LEU A 31 1.57 7.53 -5.74
N ASP A 32 1.13 6.28 -5.72
CA ASP A 32 1.94 5.13 -6.10
C ASP A 32 1.05 4.05 -6.72
N ARG A 33 1.62 3.26 -7.62
CA ARG A 33 0.96 2.09 -8.21
C ARG A 33 1.97 0.96 -8.30
N ARG A 34 1.61 -0.17 -7.71
CA ARG A 34 2.42 -1.39 -7.71
C ARG A 34 1.68 -2.52 -8.39
N SER A 35 2.44 -3.36 -9.07
CA SER A 35 1.98 -4.61 -9.69
C SER A 35 3.11 -5.63 -9.66
N GLY A 36 2.75 -6.91 -9.82
CA GLY A 36 3.70 -8.02 -9.86
C GLY A 36 4.54 -8.18 -8.58
N GLN A 37 4.07 -7.64 -7.45
CA GLN A 37 4.78 -7.77 -6.18
C GLN A 37 4.62 -9.16 -5.60
N THR A 38 5.65 -9.61 -4.92
CA THR A 38 5.66 -10.89 -4.21
C THR A 38 6.08 -10.67 -2.76
N PHE A 39 5.50 -11.45 -1.87
CA PHE A 39 5.96 -11.60 -0.49
C PHE A 39 6.39 -13.06 -0.37
N ALA A 40 7.67 -13.32 -0.11
CA ALA A 40 8.25 -14.65 -0.13
C ALA A 40 7.84 -15.48 1.09
N TRP A 41 7.50 -14.81 2.20
CA TRP A 41 7.21 -15.44 3.49
C TRP A 41 5.92 -14.92 4.11
N ASP A 42 5.35 -15.72 5.01
CA ASP A 42 4.30 -15.28 5.92
C ASP A 42 4.87 -14.20 6.85
N ARG A 43 4.05 -13.21 7.22
CA ARG A 43 4.47 -12.09 8.09
C ARG A 43 5.71 -11.33 7.58
N GLN A 44 5.87 -11.24 6.25
CA GLN A 44 6.98 -10.47 5.69
C GLN A 44 6.59 -9.00 5.58
N THR A 45 7.38 -8.14 6.23
CA THR A 45 7.35 -6.70 6.01
C THR A 45 8.17 -6.33 4.78
N ARG A 46 7.58 -5.54 3.89
CA ARG A 46 8.28 -4.92 2.76
C ARG A 46 8.04 -3.41 2.78
N ALA A 47 9.12 -2.65 2.58
CA ALA A 47 9.09 -1.20 2.46
C ALA A 47 9.04 -0.77 0.99
N PHE A 48 8.32 0.32 0.73
CA PHE A 48 8.14 0.89 -0.60
C PHE A 48 8.25 2.42 -0.54
N ASP A 49 9.09 2.99 -1.39
CA ASP A 49 9.10 4.43 -1.66
C ASP A 49 7.84 4.83 -2.45
N VAL A 50 7.22 5.94 -2.07
CA VAL A 50 6.06 6.47 -2.81
C VAL A 50 6.54 7.13 -4.09
N GLY A 51 6.04 6.70 -5.25
CA GLY A 51 6.51 7.19 -6.56
C GLY A 51 6.26 8.69 -6.80
N SER A 52 5.14 9.23 -6.33
CA SER A 52 4.81 10.66 -6.36
C SER A 52 4.35 11.12 -4.97
N PRO A 53 5.30 11.38 -4.05
CA PRO A 53 4.97 11.68 -2.66
C PRO A 53 4.26 13.03 -2.54
N GLY A 54 3.40 13.14 -1.53
CA GLY A 54 2.70 14.39 -1.21
C GLY A 54 2.00 14.29 0.14
N ARG A 55 1.74 15.44 0.76
CA ARG A 55 1.01 15.54 2.02
C ARG A 55 -0.48 15.69 1.74
N TYR A 56 -1.27 14.78 2.29
CA TYR A 56 -2.72 14.72 2.13
C TYR A 56 -3.39 14.51 3.48
N ALA A 57 -4.62 15.00 3.64
CA ALA A 57 -5.38 14.81 4.87
C ALA A 57 -5.84 13.36 5.04
N ARG A 58 -6.01 12.63 3.94
CA ARG A 58 -6.38 11.21 3.93
C ARG A 58 -5.54 10.44 2.95
N TYR A 59 -5.24 9.20 3.33
CA TYR A 59 -4.59 8.20 2.49
C TYR A 59 -5.44 6.94 2.46
N ARG A 60 -5.38 6.21 1.34
CA ARG A 60 -5.94 4.86 1.25
C ARG A 60 -5.07 3.97 0.38
N LEU A 61 -5.07 2.68 0.71
CA LEU A 61 -4.58 1.62 -0.17
C LEU A 61 -5.78 0.96 -0.84
N VAL A 62 -5.70 0.83 -2.15
CA VAL A 62 -6.72 0.16 -2.97
C VAL A 62 -6.08 -1.08 -3.57
N PHE A 63 -6.59 -2.25 -3.18
CA PHE A 63 -6.11 -3.55 -3.65
C PHE A 63 -7.05 -4.10 -4.72
N ASP A 64 -6.48 -4.87 -5.64
CA ASP A 64 -7.26 -5.66 -6.58
C ASP A 64 -7.59 -7.02 -5.92
N GLY A 65 -8.87 -7.23 -5.59
CA GLY A 65 -9.34 -8.48 -4.99
C GLY A 65 -9.09 -8.61 -3.48
N GLU A 66 -9.32 -9.81 -2.95
CA GLU A 66 -9.14 -10.11 -1.53
C GLU A 66 -7.65 -10.34 -1.21
N VAL A 67 -7.14 -9.60 -0.22
CA VAL A 67 -5.77 -9.72 0.28
C VAL A 67 -5.77 -9.77 1.81
N ARG A 68 -4.71 -10.31 2.40
CA ARG A 68 -4.53 -10.32 3.87
C ARG A 68 -3.21 -9.69 4.26
N LEU A 69 -3.33 -8.59 4.99
CA LEU A 69 -2.23 -7.89 5.63
C LEU A 69 -2.36 -8.03 7.14
N SER A 70 -1.23 -8.16 7.81
CA SER A 70 -1.16 -8.05 9.27
C SER A 70 -0.92 -6.61 9.71
N GLU A 71 -0.28 -5.80 8.86
CA GLU A 71 0.07 -4.42 9.19
C GLU A 71 0.26 -3.55 7.94
N VAL A 72 -0.01 -2.26 8.12
CA VAL A 72 0.29 -1.18 7.17
C VAL A 72 0.81 0.00 7.97
N GLU A 73 1.97 0.52 7.61
CA GLU A 73 2.50 1.77 8.20
C GLU A 73 2.77 2.80 7.11
N LEU A 74 2.41 4.06 7.38
CA LEU A 74 2.75 5.20 6.54
C LEU A 74 3.81 6.03 7.26
N LEU A 75 4.98 6.17 6.62
CA LEU A 75 6.13 6.90 7.11
C LEU A 75 6.21 8.26 6.37
N SER A 76 5.61 9.30 6.97
CA SER A 76 5.43 10.64 6.39
C SER A 76 6.17 11.75 7.13
#